data_AF-A0A936MH50-F1
#
_entry.id   AF-A0A936MH50-F1
#
_cell.length_a   1.000
_cell.length_b   1.000
_cell.length_c   1.000
_cell.angle_alpha   90.00
_cell.angle_beta   90.00
_cell.angle_gamma   90.00
#
_symmetry.space_group_name_H-M   'P 1'
#
loop_
_entity.id
_entity.type
_entity.pdbx_description
1 polymer ?
#
loop_
_entity_poly.entity_id
_entity_poly.type
_entity_poly.pdbx_seq_one_letter_code
_entity_poly.pdbx_strand_id
1 'polypeptide(L)'
;MKICTLLIAILLLTSSLQAQFPAACDKDKSCNNSPALTLTQFSDKGTHYAEVNRYSIRDKSQTALTFESWINLTRVSGKQQFIAGLWGPSFDVNDVWVVYIAPNNDIVFELNGDGTKLKSNDNTVVRFPFSQYFGKWTHIAAVFDGAAQSATLFVNGISVVTATNSQYPTRYLRPTDEPKQSKVPLQIGSCNGLSDNKNLFENFKGQMDEIKVWTRPLTAPELVCQKDRELNGNEAGLLFYYRCNEGGGSITLCDATGRGYTGDMKSGASCQKSNRTVPQSLLASVSTITQTIKCISSTTFDITIQDTSLCGSDVTMRVVNDDSIGAARPMTITGYSVYFPQIFQIVSPATFPVTIPAGGCLDLKIRFVSKDTTRTYFDTLKIQSDERCPGVVVVEIKGVVQDVIDLPSDLTRPRLRSVKFPTICVGQLSDPVAWTWQNRSSRLVTVDSIIIPPGFTNTRLRFPFLMPSKTGLQTNYFRFFPNRSGLFNDTVIIKARIQGSSCTIIKKIAVSGTGYEAKVEWLTPLADFGNVIVGQEKLLP
;
A
#
# COMPACT_ATOMS: atom_id res chain seq x y z
N MET A 1 -48.93 -14.56 -3.82
CA MET A 1 -48.29 -13.24 -3.63
C MET A 1 -48.58 -12.77 -2.21
N LYS A 2 -47.64 -12.94 -1.29
CA LYS A 2 -47.68 -12.45 0.10
C LYS A 2 -46.24 -12.27 0.57
N ILE A 3 -45.95 -11.10 1.14
CA ILE A 3 -44.65 -10.70 1.70
C ILE A 3 -44.64 -11.09 3.19
N CYS A 4 -43.48 -11.25 3.81
CA CYS A 4 -43.32 -11.58 5.23
C CYS A 4 -42.04 -11.00 5.84
N THR A 5 -42.20 -10.18 6.88
CA THR A 5 -41.10 -9.54 7.62
C THR A 5 -40.74 -10.34 8.88
N LEU A 6 -39.49 -10.25 9.34
CA LEU A 6 -38.89 -11.08 10.40
C LEU A 6 -38.99 -10.46 11.81
N LEU A 7 -39.22 -11.28 12.85
CA LEU A 7 -38.95 -10.97 14.27
C LEU A 7 -38.48 -12.23 15.04
N ILE A 8 -37.80 -12.08 16.18
CA ILE A 8 -36.79 -13.02 16.69
C ILE A 8 -37.14 -13.63 18.07
N ALA A 9 -36.87 -14.94 18.28
CA ALA A 9 -36.61 -15.57 19.59
C ALA A 9 -35.78 -16.88 19.43
N ILE A 10 -35.05 -17.33 20.47
CA ILE A 10 -33.92 -18.29 20.39
C ILE A 10 -34.04 -19.43 21.41
N LEU A 11 -33.61 -20.66 21.07
CA LEU A 11 -32.86 -21.55 22.00
C LEU A 11 -31.94 -22.55 21.26
N LEU A 12 -30.89 -23.05 21.95
CA LEU A 12 -29.68 -23.68 21.39
C LEU A 12 -29.59 -25.21 21.58
N LEU A 13 -28.67 -25.86 20.84
CA LEU A 13 -27.58 -26.71 21.38
C LEU A 13 -26.50 -27.06 20.31
N THR A 14 -25.33 -27.56 20.74
CA THR A 14 -24.05 -27.64 19.96
C THR A 14 -23.69 -29.10 19.55
N SER A 15 -22.63 -29.45 18.80
CA SER A 15 -21.33 -28.84 18.40
C SER A 15 -20.87 -29.41 17.02
N SER A 16 -19.66 -29.26 16.44
CA SER A 16 -18.31 -28.81 16.89
C SER A 16 -17.44 -28.23 15.74
N LEU A 17 -16.45 -27.41 16.11
CA LEU A 17 -15.20 -27.10 15.39
C LEU A 17 -15.24 -26.67 13.89
N GLN A 18 -15.66 -25.42 13.64
CA GLN A 18 -15.06 -24.59 12.59
C GLN A 18 -14.75 -23.18 13.13
N ALA A 19 -13.62 -22.61 12.68
CA ALA A 19 -13.29 -21.18 12.66
C ALA A 19 -13.78 -20.31 13.83
N GLN A 20 -13.09 -20.33 14.98
CA GLN A 20 -13.29 -19.32 16.03
C GLN A 20 -12.60 -18.00 15.65
N PHE A 21 -13.21 -17.27 14.71
CA PHE A 21 -12.86 -15.90 14.35
C PHE A 21 -14.05 -14.96 14.65
N PRO A 22 -13.89 -13.93 15.49
CA PRO A 22 -12.68 -13.60 16.28
C PRO A 22 -12.34 -14.68 17.31
N ALA A 23 -11.08 -14.69 17.76
CA ALA A 23 -10.60 -15.57 18.83
C ALA A 23 -11.38 -15.34 20.13
N ALA A 24 -11.49 -16.34 21.01
CA ALA A 24 -12.26 -16.24 22.26
C ALA A 24 -11.85 -15.07 23.18
N CYS A 25 -10.57 -14.69 23.15
CA CYS A 25 -10.03 -13.57 23.92
C CYS A 25 -10.17 -12.21 23.22
N ASP A 26 -10.45 -12.21 21.91
CA ASP A 26 -10.51 -11.02 21.06
C ASP A 26 -11.89 -10.35 21.11
N LYS A 27 -12.18 -9.72 22.25
CA LYS A 27 -13.49 -9.15 22.58
C LYS A 27 -13.67 -7.70 22.17
N ASP A 28 -12.58 -6.95 22.07
CA ASP A 28 -12.56 -5.57 21.60
C ASP A 28 -11.62 -5.49 20.40
N LYS A 29 -12.13 -4.91 19.31
CA LYS A 29 -11.35 -4.68 18.08
C LYS A 29 -10.93 -3.24 17.90
N SER A 30 -11.47 -2.31 18.69
CA SER A 30 -11.30 -0.88 18.48
C SER A 30 -9.83 -0.47 18.48
N CYS A 31 -9.44 0.39 17.53
CA CYS A 31 -8.06 0.84 17.34
C CYS A 31 -7.76 2.30 17.80
N ASN A 32 -8.78 3.08 18.21
CA ASN A 32 -8.64 4.52 18.44
C ASN A 32 -8.75 4.88 19.93
N ASN A 33 -7.68 5.44 20.51
CA ASN A 33 -7.50 5.65 21.96
C ASN A 33 -7.54 4.38 22.82
N SER A 34 -7.41 3.20 22.20
CA SER A 34 -7.30 1.90 22.87
C SER A 34 -6.02 1.84 23.74
N PRO A 35 -5.94 0.90 24.70
CA PRO A 35 -4.67 0.63 25.36
C PRO A 35 -3.60 0.17 24.36
N ALA A 36 -2.33 0.31 24.74
CA ALA A 36 -1.16 -0.17 24.02
C ALA A 36 -0.15 -0.78 25.01
N LEU A 37 0.61 -1.78 24.55
CA LEU A 37 1.61 -2.48 25.35
C LEU A 37 2.68 -1.48 25.81
N THR A 38 2.80 -1.27 27.12
CA THR A 38 3.60 -0.18 27.69
C THR A 38 4.79 -0.73 28.48
N LEU A 39 6.00 -0.43 28.00
CA LEU A 39 7.26 -0.97 28.51
C LEU A 39 8.14 0.19 29.03
N THR A 40 8.30 0.26 30.35
CA THR A 40 8.84 1.45 31.04
C THR A 40 9.94 1.16 32.05
N GLN A 41 10.16 -0.11 32.42
CA GLN A 41 11.16 -0.51 33.41
C GLN A 41 12.36 -1.24 32.76
N PHE A 42 13.55 -0.91 33.27
CA PHE A 42 14.86 -1.36 32.83
C PHE A 42 15.63 -1.80 34.08
N SER A 43 15.77 -3.11 34.29
CA SER A 43 16.63 -3.66 35.34
C SER A 43 16.87 -5.15 35.15
N ASP A 44 18.00 -5.63 35.66
CA ASP A 44 18.45 -7.04 35.64
C ASP A 44 17.43 -8.08 36.13
N LYS A 45 16.36 -7.66 36.82
CA LYS A 45 15.29 -8.54 37.33
C LYS A 45 13.86 -7.99 37.13
N GLY A 46 13.70 -6.89 36.39
CA GLY A 46 12.44 -6.15 36.27
C GLY A 46 12.19 -5.52 34.90
N THR A 47 12.88 -6.01 33.87
CA THR A 47 12.72 -5.52 32.49
C THR A 47 11.35 -5.87 31.92
N HIS A 48 10.64 -4.87 31.38
CA HIS A 48 9.34 -5.06 30.73
C HIS A 48 9.48 -5.58 29.29
N TYR A 49 8.86 -6.72 28.98
CA TYR A 49 8.76 -7.30 27.64
C TYR A 49 7.58 -8.30 27.58
N ALA A 50 7.29 -8.87 26.40
CA ALA A 50 6.35 -9.98 26.26
C ALA A 50 7.03 -11.18 25.56
N GLU A 51 6.75 -12.40 26.04
CA GLU A 51 7.21 -13.65 25.42
C GLU A 51 6.10 -14.27 24.58
N VAL A 52 6.36 -14.59 23.31
CA VAL A 52 5.39 -15.27 22.44
C VAL A 52 5.43 -16.77 22.72
N ASN A 53 4.37 -17.26 23.38
CA ASN A 53 4.23 -18.67 23.68
C ASN A 53 4.14 -19.52 22.41
N ARG A 54 4.74 -20.72 22.48
CA ARG A 54 4.69 -21.76 21.43
C ARG A 54 5.23 -21.35 20.05
N TYR A 55 5.83 -20.16 19.90
CA TYR A 55 6.51 -19.77 18.68
C TYR A 55 7.81 -20.55 18.52
N SER A 56 7.95 -21.25 17.39
CA SER A 56 9.19 -21.87 16.95
C SER A 56 9.24 -21.89 15.43
N ILE A 57 10.45 -21.90 14.88
CA ILE A 57 10.68 -22.11 13.45
C ILE A 57 11.04 -23.59 13.32
N ARG A 58 10.09 -24.40 12.83
CA ARG A 58 10.19 -25.86 12.86
C ARG A 58 11.26 -26.42 11.93
N ASP A 59 11.32 -25.88 10.73
CA ASP A 59 12.17 -26.36 9.64
C ASP A 59 12.41 -25.26 8.59
N LYS A 60 13.12 -25.62 7.51
CA LYS A 60 13.60 -24.72 6.46
C LYS A 60 12.50 -24.27 5.48
N SER A 61 11.25 -24.68 5.65
CA SER A 61 10.12 -24.22 4.83
C SER A 61 9.71 -22.78 5.12
N GLN A 62 10.15 -22.19 6.25
CA GLN A 62 9.88 -20.78 6.55
C GLN A 62 10.82 -19.86 5.77
N THR A 63 10.51 -19.70 4.48
CA THR A 63 11.27 -18.90 3.51
C THR A 63 10.99 -17.40 3.57
N ALA A 64 10.15 -16.94 4.50
CA ALA A 64 9.78 -15.53 4.64
C ALA A 64 9.32 -15.15 6.05
N LEU A 65 9.35 -13.85 6.33
CA LEU A 65 8.83 -13.23 7.55
C LEU A 65 8.32 -11.82 7.23
N THR A 66 7.25 -11.39 7.87
CA THR A 66 7.04 -9.96 8.13
C THR A 66 6.74 -9.77 9.61
N PHE A 67 7.54 -8.96 10.31
CA PHE A 67 7.17 -8.39 11.61
C PHE A 67 6.71 -6.95 11.38
N GLU A 68 5.56 -6.55 11.92
CA GLU A 68 5.11 -5.16 11.92
C GLU A 68 4.48 -4.76 13.25
N SER A 69 4.56 -3.47 13.58
CA SER A 69 3.92 -2.89 14.76
C SER A 69 3.89 -1.36 14.64
N TRP A 70 2.91 -0.73 15.28
CA TRP A 70 3.00 0.67 15.66
C TRP A 70 3.87 0.80 16.90
N ILE A 71 4.88 1.68 16.86
CA ILE A 71 5.74 1.97 18.02
C ILE A 71 5.75 3.46 18.33
N ASN A 72 5.80 3.79 19.62
CA ASN A 72 6.21 5.10 20.13
C ASN A 72 7.42 4.89 21.05
N LEU A 73 8.61 4.92 20.45
CA LEU A 73 9.87 4.60 21.13
C LEU A 73 10.48 5.84 21.79
N THR A 74 10.78 5.73 23.08
CA THR A 74 11.60 6.68 23.83
C THR A 74 13.06 6.27 23.74
N ARG A 75 13.90 7.14 23.17
CA ARG A 75 15.31 6.85 22.94
C ARG A 75 16.11 6.88 24.26
N VAL A 76 16.93 5.86 24.48
CA VAL A 76 17.95 5.81 25.53
C VAL A 76 19.32 6.05 24.89
N SER A 77 19.94 7.19 25.17
CA SER A 77 21.18 7.61 24.50
C SER A 77 22.31 6.60 24.65
N GLY A 78 23.10 6.39 23.58
CA GLY A 78 24.26 5.49 23.56
C GLY A 78 23.94 3.98 23.59
N LYS A 79 22.72 3.58 23.92
CA LYS A 79 22.31 2.17 24.02
C LYS A 79 21.89 1.57 22.67
N GLN A 80 21.93 0.25 22.56
CA GLN A 80 21.21 -0.53 21.56
C GLN A 80 19.90 -1.02 22.17
N GLN A 81 18.75 -0.57 21.65
CA GLN A 81 17.43 -0.90 22.19
C GLN A 81 16.71 -1.94 21.33
N PHE A 82 16.46 -3.13 21.85
CA PHE A 82 15.79 -4.21 21.13
C PHE A 82 14.26 -4.00 21.06
N ILE A 83 13.68 -4.13 19.87
CA ILE A 83 12.24 -3.93 19.61
C ILE A 83 11.50 -5.27 19.56
N ALA A 84 12.04 -6.27 18.86
CA ALA A 84 11.55 -7.65 18.85
C ALA A 84 12.61 -8.57 18.23
N GLY A 85 12.63 -9.84 18.60
CA GLY A 85 13.43 -10.83 17.89
C GLY A 85 13.55 -12.19 18.57
N LEU A 86 14.07 -13.14 17.79
CA LEU A 86 14.58 -14.42 18.27
C LEU A 86 16.09 -14.39 18.03
N TRP A 87 16.81 -13.96 19.07
CA TRP A 87 18.21 -13.58 19.04
C TRP A 87 18.88 -13.74 20.40
N GLY A 88 20.10 -14.29 20.42
CA GLY A 88 20.89 -14.63 21.61
C GLY A 88 20.25 -15.68 22.53
N PRO A 89 20.88 -16.01 23.67
CA PRO A 89 22.19 -15.51 24.14
C PRO A 89 23.39 -16.32 23.61
N SER A 90 23.23 -17.07 22.52
CA SER A 90 24.29 -17.94 21.98
C SER A 90 24.57 -17.59 20.53
N PHE A 91 25.59 -16.74 20.35
CA PHE A 91 26.04 -16.23 19.05
C PHE A 91 26.09 -17.33 17.98
N ASP A 92 25.44 -17.09 16.83
CA ASP A 92 25.33 -18.03 15.70
C ASP A 92 24.80 -19.44 16.06
N VAL A 93 24.07 -19.58 17.18
CA VAL A 93 23.35 -20.82 17.55
C VAL A 93 21.84 -20.58 17.54
N ASN A 94 21.38 -19.52 18.21
CA ASN A 94 19.96 -19.16 18.33
C ASN A 94 19.64 -17.74 17.82
N ASP A 95 20.61 -17.12 17.15
CA ASP A 95 20.38 -15.92 16.33
C ASP A 95 19.57 -16.32 15.09
N VAL A 96 18.46 -15.63 14.83
CA VAL A 96 17.65 -15.84 13.63
C VAL A 96 17.23 -14.52 13.01
N TRP A 97 16.50 -13.70 13.77
CA TRP A 97 16.05 -12.39 13.33
C TRP A 97 15.86 -11.43 14.49
N VAL A 98 16.21 -10.16 14.29
CA VAL A 98 16.06 -9.13 15.32
C VAL A 98 15.84 -7.74 14.71
N VAL A 99 14.98 -6.95 15.36
CA VAL A 99 14.77 -5.53 15.05
C VAL A 99 15.19 -4.71 16.28
N TYR A 100 16.04 -3.70 16.09
CA TYR A 100 16.56 -2.87 17.18
C TYR A 100 16.91 -1.44 16.74
N ILE A 101 17.01 -0.52 17.69
CA ILE A 101 17.65 0.80 17.47
C ILE A 101 19.12 0.69 17.87
N ALA A 102 20.02 0.95 16.92
CA ALA A 102 21.46 0.94 17.14
C ALA A 102 21.94 2.20 17.92
N PRO A 103 23.15 2.18 18.51
CA PRO A 103 23.70 3.33 19.25
C PRO A 103 23.71 4.65 18.46
N ASN A 104 23.93 4.56 17.14
CA ASN A 104 23.93 5.69 16.20
C ASN A 104 22.53 6.22 15.82
N ASN A 105 21.45 5.68 16.40
CA ASN A 105 20.04 6.01 16.15
C ASN A 105 19.44 5.48 14.83
N ASP A 106 20.09 4.53 14.16
CA ASP A 106 19.44 3.77 13.07
C ASP A 106 18.48 2.73 13.65
N ILE A 107 17.32 2.54 13.01
CA ILE A 107 16.58 1.29 13.12
C ILE A 107 17.24 0.24 12.25
N VAL A 108 17.42 -0.94 12.79
CA VAL A 108 18.12 -2.07 12.18
C VAL A 108 17.19 -3.26 12.15
N PHE A 109 17.19 -3.98 11.03
CA PHE A 109 16.69 -5.34 10.95
C PHE A 109 17.85 -6.24 10.51
N GLU A 110 18.06 -7.31 11.24
CA GLU A 110 19.23 -8.17 11.13
C GLU A 110 18.78 -9.64 11.13
N LEU A 111 19.32 -10.42 10.19
CA LEU A 111 19.00 -11.82 9.93
C LEU A 111 20.28 -12.66 9.93
N ASN A 112 20.28 -13.77 10.67
CA ASN A 112 21.38 -14.74 10.70
C ASN A 112 20.90 -16.07 10.07
N GLY A 113 21.61 -16.52 9.03
CA GLY A 113 21.33 -17.80 8.36
C GLY A 113 21.97 -18.98 9.08
N ASP A 114 21.58 -20.21 8.77
CA ASP A 114 22.16 -21.42 9.40
C ASP A 114 23.39 -22.01 8.67
N GLY A 115 23.84 -21.38 7.59
CA GLY A 115 24.90 -21.91 6.73
C GLY A 115 26.32 -21.80 7.31
N THR A 116 26.58 -20.78 8.14
CA THR A 116 27.89 -20.47 8.71
C THR A 116 27.76 -19.92 10.14
N LYS A 117 28.90 -19.63 10.78
CA LYS A 117 29.01 -19.03 12.12
C LYS A 117 30.09 -17.95 12.14
N LEU A 118 29.87 -16.88 11.40
CA LEU A 118 30.84 -15.80 11.19
C LEU A 118 30.39 -14.46 11.84
N LYS A 119 29.52 -14.56 12.85
CA LYS A 119 28.96 -13.47 13.65
C LYS A 119 28.18 -12.47 12.79
N SER A 120 28.72 -11.27 12.60
CA SER A 120 28.09 -10.22 11.81
C SER A 120 28.39 -10.33 10.30
N ASN A 121 29.35 -11.16 9.89
CA ASN A 121 29.84 -11.19 8.51
C ASN A 121 28.90 -11.94 7.55
N ASP A 122 28.20 -12.95 8.09
CA ASP A 122 27.18 -13.76 7.41
C ASP A 122 25.74 -13.27 7.66
N ASN A 123 25.58 -12.18 8.42
CA ASN A 123 24.27 -11.56 8.62
C ASN A 123 23.83 -10.78 7.38
N THR A 124 22.53 -10.83 7.09
CA THR A 124 21.88 -9.82 6.23
C THR A 124 21.37 -8.70 7.14
N VAL A 125 22.02 -7.54 7.07
CA VAL A 125 21.76 -6.38 7.93
C VAL A 125 21.24 -5.23 7.08
N VAL A 126 20.10 -4.66 7.46
CA VAL A 126 19.51 -3.48 6.83
C VAL A 126 19.31 -2.38 7.88
N ARG A 127 19.70 -1.14 7.57
CA ARG A 127 19.75 -0.01 8.52
C ARG A 127 19.13 1.25 7.94
N PHE A 128 18.42 2.02 8.75
CA PHE A 128 17.78 3.28 8.34
C PHE A 128 17.80 4.34 9.47
N PRO A 129 18.18 5.60 9.20
CA PRO A 129 18.18 6.67 10.22
C PRO A 129 16.79 6.93 10.82
N PHE A 130 16.63 6.65 12.11
CA PHE A 130 15.32 6.67 12.79
C PHE A 130 15.12 7.84 13.76
N SER A 131 16.12 8.72 13.91
CA SER A 131 16.13 9.79 14.93
C SER A 131 14.92 10.73 14.92
N GLN A 132 14.36 11.03 13.74
CA GLN A 132 13.20 11.91 13.58
C GLN A 132 11.86 11.32 14.09
N TYR A 133 11.81 10.01 14.36
CA TYR A 133 10.61 9.26 14.74
C TYR A 133 10.51 8.97 16.25
N PHE A 134 11.56 9.23 17.03
CA PHE A 134 11.52 9.03 18.48
C PHE A 134 10.44 9.91 19.14
N GLY A 135 9.74 9.35 20.14
CA GLY A 135 8.63 10.01 20.83
C GLY A 135 7.34 10.18 20.01
N LYS A 136 7.26 9.58 18.81
CA LYS A 136 6.10 9.69 17.91
C LYS A 136 5.61 8.31 17.50
N TRP A 137 4.29 8.14 17.45
CA TRP A 137 3.69 6.95 16.86
C TRP A 137 4.11 6.79 15.39
N THR A 138 4.81 5.70 15.13
CA THR A 138 5.40 5.37 13.84
C THR A 138 5.16 3.88 13.59
N HIS A 139 4.54 3.55 12.46
CA HIS A 139 4.43 2.15 12.03
C HIS A 139 5.77 1.71 11.45
N ILE A 140 6.24 0.54 11.87
CA ILE A 140 7.43 -0.10 11.32
C ILE A 140 7.06 -1.49 10.78
N ALA A 141 7.74 -1.92 9.73
CA ALA A 141 7.75 -3.33 9.35
C ALA A 141 9.15 -3.77 8.90
N ALA A 142 9.50 -5.00 9.25
CA ALA A 142 10.71 -5.71 8.87
C ALA A 142 10.30 -6.94 8.05
N VAL A 143 10.64 -6.95 6.77
CA VAL A 143 10.25 -7.97 5.80
C VAL A 143 11.47 -8.75 5.34
N PHE A 144 11.42 -10.07 5.49
CA PHE A 144 12.36 -11.01 4.89
C PHE A 144 11.67 -11.76 3.74
N ASP A 145 12.30 -11.72 2.57
CA ASP A 145 11.94 -12.50 1.39
C ASP A 145 13.14 -13.38 1.01
N GLY A 146 13.05 -14.68 1.31
CA GLY A 146 14.09 -15.66 1.00
C GLY A 146 14.14 -16.11 -0.47
N ALA A 147 13.11 -15.80 -1.27
CA ALA A 147 13.16 -15.99 -2.72
C ALA A 147 13.98 -14.87 -3.38
N ALA A 148 13.81 -13.63 -2.92
CA ALA A 148 14.64 -12.48 -3.29
C ALA A 148 15.96 -12.39 -2.50
N GLN A 149 16.16 -13.25 -1.49
CA GLN A 149 17.32 -13.26 -0.56
C GLN A 149 17.56 -11.90 0.11
N SER A 150 16.47 -11.20 0.44
CA SER A 150 16.51 -9.78 0.83
C SER A 150 15.79 -9.47 2.14
N ALA A 151 16.32 -8.46 2.83
CA ALA A 151 15.72 -7.84 4.01
C ALA A 151 15.31 -6.42 3.68
N THR A 152 14.07 -6.02 4.00
CA THR A 152 13.54 -4.68 3.74
C THR A 152 12.94 -4.08 5.01
N LEU A 153 13.30 -2.83 5.31
CA LEU A 153 12.64 -2.03 6.33
C LEU A 153 11.59 -1.12 5.69
N PHE A 154 10.48 -0.96 6.41
CA PHE A 154 9.39 -0.04 6.09
C PHE A 154 9.12 0.87 7.28
N VAL A 155 8.82 2.14 6.99
CA VAL A 155 8.39 3.14 7.97
C VAL A 155 7.12 3.81 7.46
N ASN A 156 6.05 3.80 8.25
CA ASN A 156 4.71 4.26 7.90
C ASN A 156 4.18 3.62 6.59
N GLY A 157 4.46 2.32 6.41
CA GLY A 157 4.15 1.54 5.20
C GLY A 157 5.03 1.83 3.97
N ILE A 158 5.95 2.79 4.04
CA ILE A 158 6.85 3.14 2.93
C ILE A 158 8.14 2.32 3.07
N SER A 159 8.52 1.58 2.02
CA SER A 159 9.85 0.93 1.97
C SER A 159 10.92 2.01 2.03
N VAL A 160 11.79 1.93 3.04
CA VAL A 160 12.86 2.92 3.27
C VAL A 160 14.22 2.43 2.78
N VAL A 161 14.49 1.12 2.87
CA VAL A 161 15.74 0.50 2.43
C VAL A 161 15.56 -1.02 2.29
N THR A 162 16.23 -1.61 1.30
CA THR A 162 16.37 -3.06 1.09
C THR A 162 17.85 -3.42 1.03
N ALA A 163 18.24 -4.54 1.62
CA ALA A 163 19.61 -5.08 1.56
C ALA A 163 19.61 -6.59 1.32
N THR A 164 20.76 -7.10 0.87
CA THR A 164 21.06 -8.53 0.64
C THR A 164 22.49 -8.79 1.10
N ASN A 165 22.80 -9.96 1.65
CA ASN A 165 24.20 -10.42 1.78
C ASN A 165 24.54 -11.34 0.60
N SER A 166 25.28 -10.84 -0.39
CA SER A 166 25.62 -11.60 -1.59
C SER A 166 26.67 -12.69 -1.37
N GLN A 167 27.47 -12.59 -0.31
CA GLN A 167 28.48 -13.59 0.05
C GLN A 167 27.85 -14.74 0.86
N TYR A 168 26.87 -14.43 1.72
CA TYR A 168 26.15 -15.38 2.57
C TYR A 168 24.62 -15.19 2.43
N PRO A 169 24.02 -15.61 1.30
CA PRO A 169 22.62 -15.31 1.01
C PRO A 169 21.64 -16.23 1.76
N THR A 170 20.85 -15.65 2.67
CA THR A 170 19.82 -16.36 3.43
C THR A 170 18.55 -16.59 2.61
N ARG A 171 18.12 -17.86 2.50
CA ARG A 171 16.90 -18.30 1.74
C ARG A 171 15.71 -18.70 2.63
N TYR A 172 15.96 -18.92 3.91
CA TYR A 172 14.97 -19.34 4.90
C TYR A 172 15.44 -18.89 6.29
N LEU A 173 14.52 -18.78 7.25
CA LEU A 173 14.90 -18.53 8.64
C LEU A 173 15.50 -19.81 9.25
N ARG A 174 16.56 -19.67 10.05
CA ARG A 174 17.17 -20.79 10.79
C ARG A 174 16.09 -21.51 11.64
N PRO A 175 15.96 -22.85 11.52
CA PRO A 175 15.06 -23.62 12.39
C PRO A 175 15.54 -23.58 13.84
N THR A 176 14.63 -23.36 14.79
CA THR A 176 14.91 -23.24 16.23
C THR A 176 14.62 -24.52 17.01
N ASP A 177 13.99 -25.50 16.37
CA ASP A 177 13.62 -26.79 16.97
C ASP A 177 14.71 -27.88 16.81
N GLU A 178 15.89 -27.55 16.26
CA GLU A 178 16.97 -28.52 16.09
C GLU A 178 17.54 -29.04 17.42
N PRO A 179 17.86 -30.34 17.55
CA PRO A 179 18.36 -30.94 18.79
C PRO A 179 19.67 -30.34 19.35
N LYS A 180 20.38 -29.52 18.57
CA LYS A 180 21.66 -28.89 18.95
C LYS A 180 21.53 -27.42 19.37
N GLN A 181 20.32 -26.87 19.38
CA GLN A 181 20.07 -25.47 19.70
C GLN A 181 19.36 -25.30 21.04
N SER A 182 19.74 -24.27 21.80
CA SER A 182 19.02 -23.84 22.99
C SER A 182 17.70 -23.19 22.56
N LYS A 183 16.56 -23.84 22.83
CA LYS A 183 15.24 -23.27 22.55
C LYS A 183 15.03 -22.00 23.37
N VAL A 184 14.82 -20.88 22.67
CA VAL A 184 14.55 -19.57 23.26
C VAL A 184 13.25 -18.99 22.70
N PRO A 185 12.44 -18.29 23.50
CA PRO A 185 11.20 -17.69 23.03
C PRO A 185 11.47 -16.51 22.08
N LEU A 186 10.50 -16.22 21.21
CA LEU A 186 10.44 -14.91 20.55
C LEU A 186 10.03 -13.86 21.60
N GLN A 187 10.85 -12.83 21.76
CA GLN A 187 10.57 -11.71 22.66
C GLN A 187 10.09 -10.49 21.88
N ILE A 188 9.07 -9.81 22.40
CA ILE A 188 8.61 -8.50 21.96
C ILE A 188 8.98 -7.47 23.01
N GLY A 189 9.61 -6.38 22.59
CA GLY A 189 10.20 -5.36 23.45
C GLY A 189 11.58 -5.71 24.01
N SER A 190 12.18 -6.84 23.62
CA SER A 190 13.47 -7.34 24.13
C SER A 190 14.09 -8.35 23.14
N CYS A 191 15.24 -8.93 23.50
CA CYS A 191 15.78 -10.15 22.92
C CYS A 191 16.42 -11.04 24.01
N ASN A 192 16.64 -12.33 23.73
CA ASN A 192 17.23 -13.25 24.71
C ASN A 192 18.72 -12.98 24.96
N GLY A 193 19.42 -12.34 24.02
CA GLY A 193 20.82 -11.88 24.15
C GLY A 193 21.04 -10.57 24.92
N LEU A 194 20.04 -10.07 25.67
CA LEU A 194 20.15 -8.80 26.38
C LEU A 194 21.34 -8.77 27.37
N SER A 195 21.67 -9.91 27.97
CA SER A 195 22.82 -10.07 28.89
C SER A 195 24.19 -9.97 28.24
N ASP A 196 24.28 -10.17 26.92
CA ASP A 196 25.55 -10.41 26.22
C ASP A 196 26.44 -9.15 26.20
N ASN A 197 25.83 -7.97 26.35
CA ASN A 197 26.54 -6.73 26.66
C ASN A 197 25.67 -5.76 27.48
N LYS A 198 25.52 -6.02 28.79
CA LYS A 198 24.74 -5.16 29.71
C LYS A 198 25.07 -3.65 29.67
N ASN A 199 26.30 -3.30 29.29
CA ASN A 199 26.72 -1.90 29.19
C ASN A 199 26.13 -1.20 27.95
N LEU A 200 25.91 -1.94 26.87
CA LEU A 200 25.42 -1.42 25.58
C LEU A 200 23.94 -1.73 25.31
N PHE A 201 23.51 -2.93 25.67
CA PHE A 201 22.20 -3.48 25.33
C PHE A 201 21.13 -3.05 26.32
N GLU A 202 19.93 -2.82 25.79
CA GLU A 202 18.77 -2.27 26.50
C GLU A 202 17.48 -2.80 25.85
N ASN A 203 16.40 -2.91 26.62
CA ASN A 203 15.10 -3.27 26.08
C ASN A 203 14.36 -2.07 25.45
N PHE A 204 13.21 -2.33 24.84
CA PHE A 204 12.34 -1.30 24.31
C PHE A 204 11.82 -0.39 25.42
N LYS A 205 11.73 0.92 25.14
CA LYS A 205 11.10 1.91 26.02
C LYS A 205 9.99 2.63 25.29
N GLY A 206 8.80 2.67 25.88
CA GLY A 206 7.65 3.41 25.36
C GLY A 206 6.43 2.51 25.17
N GLN A 207 5.69 2.72 24.08
CA GLN A 207 4.46 1.96 23.78
C GLN A 207 4.54 1.23 22.43
N MET A 208 3.94 0.05 22.35
CA MET A 208 3.77 -0.75 21.14
C MET A 208 2.29 -1.11 20.95
N ASP A 209 1.84 -1.16 19.71
CA ASP A 209 0.46 -1.46 19.32
C ASP A 209 0.44 -2.22 17.99
N GLU A 210 -0.67 -2.92 17.68
CA GLU A 210 -0.90 -3.66 16.43
C GLU A 210 0.25 -4.64 16.06
N ILE A 211 0.80 -5.37 17.03
CA ILE A 211 1.93 -6.27 16.79
C ILE A 211 1.45 -7.47 15.95
N LYS A 212 1.97 -7.60 14.73
CA LYS A 212 1.62 -8.68 13.79
C LYS A 212 2.88 -9.38 13.30
N VAL A 213 2.82 -10.70 13.19
CA VAL A 213 3.86 -11.50 12.53
C VAL A 213 3.22 -12.34 11.44
N TRP A 214 3.87 -12.39 10.27
CA TRP A 214 3.42 -13.09 9.08
C TRP A 214 4.47 -14.10 8.59
N THR A 215 4.04 -15.22 8.05
CA THR A 215 4.88 -16.25 7.40
C THR A 215 5.14 -15.98 5.91
N ARG A 216 4.86 -14.76 5.44
CA ARG A 216 5.02 -14.32 4.04
C ARG A 216 5.59 -12.90 3.99
N PRO A 217 6.23 -12.49 2.89
CA PRO A 217 6.63 -11.09 2.73
C PRO A 217 5.38 -10.26 2.42
N LEU A 218 5.18 -9.16 3.15
CA LEU A 218 4.17 -8.16 2.80
C LEU A 218 4.75 -7.15 1.81
N THR A 219 3.94 -6.78 0.83
CA THR A 219 4.30 -5.75 -0.16
C THR A 219 4.03 -4.34 0.38
N ALA A 220 4.67 -3.32 -0.21
CA ALA A 220 4.43 -1.92 0.18
C ALA A 220 2.94 -1.51 0.13
N PRO A 221 2.16 -1.85 -0.91
CA PRO A 221 0.72 -1.56 -0.91
C PRO A 221 -0.04 -2.23 0.23
N GLU A 222 0.28 -3.48 0.57
CA GLU A 222 -0.37 -4.18 1.69
C GLU A 222 -0.09 -3.48 3.03
N LEU A 223 1.18 -3.17 3.33
CA LEU A 223 1.59 -2.49 4.55
C LEU A 223 0.96 -1.10 4.68
N VAL A 224 0.98 -0.29 3.62
CA VAL A 224 0.32 1.04 3.59
C VAL A 224 -1.17 0.93 3.93
N CYS A 225 -1.82 -0.13 3.47
CA CYS A 225 -3.27 -0.25 3.51
C CYS A 225 -3.80 -1.04 4.71
N GLN A 226 -2.95 -1.83 5.37
CA GLN A 226 -3.33 -2.65 6.53
C GLN A 226 -2.85 -2.05 7.86
N LYS A 227 -1.84 -1.17 7.87
CA LYS A 227 -1.32 -0.55 9.11
C LYS A 227 -2.36 0.22 9.92
N ASP A 228 -3.34 0.84 9.24
CA ASP A 228 -4.41 1.65 9.86
C ASP A 228 -5.72 0.85 10.01
N ARG A 229 -5.68 -0.48 9.81
CA ARG A 229 -6.86 -1.35 9.81
C ARG A 229 -6.77 -2.43 10.87
N GLU A 230 -7.87 -2.58 11.58
CA GLU A 230 -8.20 -3.74 12.38
C GLU A 230 -8.31 -4.95 11.46
N LEU A 231 -7.46 -5.96 11.67
CA LEU A 231 -7.50 -7.21 10.91
C LEU A 231 -8.46 -8.20 11.58
N ASN A 232 -8.93 -9.20 10.82
CA ASN A 232 -9.85 -10.21 11.32
C ASN A 232 -9.15 -11.33 12.11
N GLY A 233 -7.85 -11.54 11.90
CA GLY A 233 -7.06 -12.62 12.49
C GLY A 233 -6.96 -13.86 11.59
N ASN A 234 -7.74 -13.93 10.51
CA ASN A 234 -7.77 -15.05 9.57
C ASN A 234 -7.08 -14.77 8.22
N GLU A 235 -6.36 -13.65 8.11
CA GLU A 235 -5.65 -13.26 6.91
C GLU A 235 -4.60 -14.31 6.48
N ALA A 236 -4.51 -14.55 5.16
CA ALA A 236 -3.59 -15.53 4.61
C ALA A 236 -2.12 -15.18 4.96
N GLY A 237 -1.44 -16.12 5.59
CA GLY A 237 -0.06 -15.96 6.07
C GLY A 237 0.11 -15.13 7.34
N LEU A 238 -0.94 -14.61 7.98
CA LEU A 238 -0.83 -14.04 9.32
C LEU A 238 -0.56 -15.19 10.31
N LEU A 239 0.46 -15.07 11.15
CA LEU A 239 0.86 -16.11 12.12
C LEU A 239 0.21 -15.90 13.47
N PHE A 240 0.37 -14.69 14.02
CA PHE A 240 -0.27 -14.19 15.24
C PHE A 240 -0.44 -12.67 15.14
N TYR A 241 -1.37 -12.13 15.93
CA TYR A 241 -1.69 -10.70 15.96
C TYR A 241 -2.15 -10.31 17.37
N TYR A 242 -1.50 -9.32 17.96
CA TYR A 242 -1.89 -8.68 19.22
C TYR A 242 -2.43 -7.28 18.95
N ARG A 243 -3.63 -6.99 19.47
CA ARG A 243 -4.19 -5.62 19.49
C ARG A 243 -3.73 -4.78 20.67
N CYS A 244 -3.04 -5.39 21.65
CA CYS A 244 -2.45 -4.69 22.79
C CYS A 244 -3.46 -3.86 23.61
N ASN A 245 -4.75 -4.19 23.52
CA ASN A 245 -5.87 -3.49 24.13
C ASN A 245 -6.41 -4.20 25.39
N GLU A 246 -5.63 -5.11 25.98
CA GLU A 246 -6.00 -5.87 27.16
C GLU A 246 -6.30 -4.95 28.36
N GLY A 247 -7.35 -5.31 29.12
CA GLY A 247 -7.73 -4.57 30.32
C GLY A 247 -6.67 -4.62 31.42
N GLY A 248 -6.69 -3.60 32.28
CA GLY A 248 -5.77 -3.49 33.41
C GLY A 248 -5.80 -4.74 34.30
N GLY A 249 -4.61 -5.22 34.68
CA GLY A 249 -4.44 -6.47 35.44
C GLY A 249 -4.29 -7.73 34.58
N SER A 250 -4.49 -7.66 33.26
CA SER A 250 -4.06 -8.75 32.37
C SER A 250 -2.53 -8.89 32.37
N ILE A 251 -2.04 -10.13 32.32
CA ILE A 251 -0.62 -10.49 32.20
C ILE A 251 -0.31 -11.20 30.88
N THR A 252 -1.29 -11.35 29.98
CA THR A 252 -1.14 -12.08 28.71
C THR A 252 -1.86 -11.34 27.59
N LEU A 253 -1.17 -11.14 26.48
CA LEU A 253 -1.70 -10.61 25.21
C LEU A 253 -2.51 -11.68 24.48
N CYS A 254 -3.69 -11.29 23.97
CA CYS A 254 -4.56 -12.15 23.19
C CYS A 254 -4.03 -12.33 21.77
N ASP A 255 -3.80 -13.59 21.36
CA ASP A 255 -3.61 -13.95 19.95
C ASP A 255 -4.96 -13.88 19.21
N ALA A 256 -5.18 -12.78 18.50
CA ALA A 256 -6.35 -12.54 17.68
C ALA A 256 -6.57 -13.59 16.57
N THR A 257 -5.54 -14.35 16.21
CA THR A 257 -5.65 -15.42 15.20
C THR A 257 -6.25 -16.71 15.76
N GLY A 258 -6.40 -16.81 17.09
CA GLY A 258 -6.94 -17.99 17.77
C GLY A 258 -6.05 -19.24 17.70
N ARG A 259 -4.79 -19.11 17.26
CA ARG A 259 -3.85 -20.24 17.09
C ARG A 259 -3.09 -20.60 18.37
N GLY A 260 -3.17 -19.73 19.38
CA GLY A 260 -2.63 -19.97 20.71
C GLY A 260 -1.18 -19.51 20.87
N TYR A 261 -0.73 -18.55 20.04
CA TYR A 261 0.54 -17.85 20.22
C TYR A 261 0.34 -16.67 21.19
N THR A 262 -0.08 -16.92 22.43
CA THR A 262 -0.34 -15.84 23.39
C THR A 262 0.96 -15.14 23.84
N GLY A 263 0.89 -13.86 24.17
CA GLY A 263 2.07 -13.07 24.56
C GLY A 263 2.14 -12.83 26.07
N ASP A 264 2.95 -13.57 26.82
CA ASP A 264 3.04 -13.38 28.28
C ASP A 264 3.87 -12.14 28.63
N MET A 265 3.20 -11.14 29.20
CA MET A 265 3.78 -9.88 29.64
C MET A 265 4.56 -10.06 30.94
N LYS A 266 5.85 -9.74 30.93
CA LYS A 266 6.76 -10.00 32.04
C LYS A 266 7.01 -8.76 32.90
N SER A 267 7.35 -9.01 34.17
CA SER A 267 7.84 -8.00 35.12
C SER A 267 6.93 -6.79 35.39
N GLY A 268 5.63 -6.87 35.07
CA GLY A 268 4.69 -5.74 35.21
C GLY A 268 4.42 -4.97 33.92
N ALA A 269 4.97 -5.43 32.78
CA ALA A 269 4.49 -5.01 31.47
C ALA A 269 2.97 -5.18 31.37
N SER A 270 2.31 -4.16 30.82
CA SER A 270 0.85 -4.07 30.80
C SER A 270 0.38 -3.18 29.66
N CYS A 271 -0.86 -3.39 29.22
CA CYS A 271 -1.51 -2.55 28.25
C CYS A 271 -2.08 -1.31 28.96
N GLN A 272 -1.67 -0.12 28.55
CA GLN A 272 -2.03 1.16 29.19
C GLN A 272 -2.54 2.14 28.14
N LYS A 273 -3.35 3.13 28.55
CA LYS A 273 -4.00 4.08 27.62
C LYS A 273 -2.99 4.68 26.63
N SER A 274 -3.30 4.56 25.34
CA SER A 274 -2.51 5.14 24.25
C SER A 274 -3.01 6.54 23.87
N ASN A 275 -2.13 7.33 23.25
CA ASN A 275 -2.50 8.51 22.46
C ASN A 275 -2.37 8.26 20.94
N ARG A 276 -2.25 7.00 20.50
CA ARG A 276 -2.32 6.65 19.08
C ARG A 276 -3.72 6.98 18.58
N THR A 277 -3.76 7.76 17.50
CA THR A 277 -4.97 8.07 16.76
C THR A 277 -4.88 7.44 15.38
N VAL A 278 -5.96 6.79 14.95
CA VAL A 278 -6.05 6.22 13.61
C VAL A 278 -6.76 7.22 12.70
N PRO A 279 -6.19 7.59 11.53
CA PRO A 279 -6.86 8.50 10.59
C PRO A 279 -8.19 7.91 10.15
N GLN A 280 -9.30 8.50 10.62
CA GLN A 280 -10.63 8.08 10.20
C GLN A 280 -10.78 8.34 8.70
N SER A 281 -10.84 7.25 7.92
CA SER A 281 -11.23 7.32 6.53
C SER A 281 -12.70 7.72 6.47
N LEU A 282 -12.99 8.82 5.78
CA LEU A 282 -14.35 9.34 5.67
C LEU A 282 -15.24 8.30 4.99
N LEU A 283 -16.09 7.62 5.76
CA LEU A 283 -17.13 6.74 5.21
C LEU A 283 -18.14 7.63 4.47
N ALA A 284 -18.05 7.66 3.15
CA ALA A 284 -19.12 8.19 2.32
C ALA A 284 -20.35 7.29 2.50
N SER A 285 -21.33 7.76 3.27
CA SER A 285 -22.60 7.10 3.48
C SER A 285 -23.40 7.11 2.16
N VAL A 286 -23.22 6.07 1.35
CA VAL A 286 -24.10 5.79 0.22
C VAL A 286 -25.47 5.43 0.79
N SER A 287 -26.52 6.10 0.33
CA SER A 287 -27.90 5.76 0.66
C SER A 287 -28.20 4.32 0.21
N THR A 288 -28.64 3.47 1.14
CA THR A 288 -28.98 2.07 0.85
C THR A 288 -30.08 2.00 -0.21
N ILE A 289 -29.78 1.41 -1.37
CA ILE A 289 -30.78 1.13 -2.41
C ILE A 289 -31.35 -0.25 -2.16
N THR A 290 -32.58 -0.33 -1.66
CA THR A 290 -33.32 -1.59 -1.49
C THR A 290 -34.25 -1.79 -2.68
N GLN A 291 -34.14 -2.91 -3.40
CA GLN A 291 -35.05 -3.27 -4.49
C GLN A 291 -35.40 -4.75 -4.46
N THR A 292 -36.68 -5.07 -4.66
CA THR A 292 -37.17 -6.44 -4.82
C THR A 292 -36.91 -6.93 -6.25
N ILE A 293 -35.96 -7.85 -6.40
CA ILE A 293 -35.73 -8.55 -7.68
C ILE A 293 -36.86 -9.59 -7.86
N LYS A 294 -37.53 -9.56 -9.01
CA LYS A 294 -38.48 -10.61 -9.41
C LYS A 294 -37.78 -11.57 -10.38
N CYS A 295 -38.23 -12.82 -10.48
CA CYS A 295 -37.54 -13.92 -11.19
C CYS A 295 -37.32 -13.76 -12.71
N ILE A 296 -37.53 -12.57 -13.28
CA ILE A 296 -37.38 -12.27 -14.72
C ILE A 296 -36.87 -10.83 -14.98
N SER A 297 -36.39 -10.09 -13.97
CA SER A 297 -35.96 -8.68 -14.12
C SER A 297 -34.44 -8.50 -14.00
N SER A 298 -33.83 -7.90 -15.01
CA SER A 298 -32.49 -7.29 -14.92
C SER A 298 -32.58 -5.85 -14.41
N THR A 299 -31.80 -5.49 -13.40
CA THR A 299 -31.64 -4.10 -12.93
C THR A 299 -30.17 -3.69 -12.93
N THR A 300 -29.88 -2.52 -13.48
CA THR A 300 -28.57 -1.84 -13.38
C THR A 300 -28.56 -0.86 -12.21
N PHE A 301 -27.48 -0.82 -11.43
CA PHE A 301 -27.27 0.16 -10.35
C PHE A 301 -26.04 1.02 -10.62
N ASP A 302 -26.23 2.31 -10.87
CA ASP A 302 -25.12 3.28 -11.01
C ASP A 302 -24.58 3.73 -9.63
N ILE A 303 -23.71 2.91 -9.04
CA ILE A 303 -23.00 3.26 -7.80
C ILE A 303 -21.64 3.88 -8.16
N THR A 304 -21.47 5.18 -7.87
CA THR A 304 -20.18 5.88 -8.05
C THR A 304 -19.48 6.06 -6.71
N ILE A 305 -18.39 5.33 -6.50
CA ILE A 305 -17.50 5.50 -5.35
C ILE A 305 -16.17 6.08 -5.87
N GLN A 306 -15.83 7.27 -5.38
CA GLN A 306 -14.58 7.95 -5.73
C GLN A 306 -13.54 7.75 -4.63
N ASP A 307 -12.57 6.89 -4.89
CA ASP A 307 -11.44 6.63 -4.01
C ASP A 307 -10.13 6.98 -4.74
N THR A 308 -9.22 7.60 -3.99
CA THR A 308 -7.90 8.04 -4.47
C THR A 308 -6.75 7.35 -3.72
N SER A 309 -7.08 6.36 -2.88
CA SER A 309 -6.13 5.56 -2.13
C SER A 309 -5.51 4.44 -2.97
N LEU A 310 -4.35 3.96 -2.53
CA LEU A 310 -3.67 2.79 -3.13
C LEU A 310 -4.24 1.45 -2.63
N CYS A 311 -5.33 1.49 -1.85
CA CYS A 311 -5.81 0.35 -1.07
C CYS A 311 -6.92 -0.46 -1.74
N GLY A 312 -7.45 0.06 -2.85
CA GLY A 312 -8.65 -0.45 -3.50
C GLY A 312 -9.89 -0.12 -2.67
N SER A 313 -10.93 0.35 -3.35
CA SER A 313 -12.24 0.46 -2.72
C SER A 313 -12.82 -0.93 -2.57
N ASP A 314 -13.19 -1.26 -1.35
CA ASP A 314 -14.05 -2.39 -1.07
C ASP A 314 -15.51 -1.89 -1.04
N VAL A 315 -16.36 -2.40 -1.93
CA VAL A 315 -17.82 -2.16 -1.93
C VAL A 315 -18.50 -3.36 -1.27
N THR A 316 -19.29 -3.14 -0.23
CA THR A 316 -20.10 -4.22 0.38
C THR A 316 -21.49 -4.23 -0.24
N MET A 317 -21.84 -5.32 -0.91
CA MET A 317 -23.18 -5.61 -1.40
C MET A 317 -23.83 -6.64 -0.47
N ARG A 318 -24.95 -6.28 0.16
CA ARG A 318 -25.69 -7.19 1.04
C ARG A 318 -26.74 -7.98 0.25
N VAL A 319 -26.59 -9.29 0.22
CA VAL A 319 -27.60 -10.23 -0.30
C VAL A 319 -28.46 -10.70 0.88
N VAL A 320 -29.79 -10.70 0.73
CA VAL A 320 -30.73 -11.09 1.80
C VAL A 320 -31.61 -12.22 1.30
N ASN A 321 -31.70 -13.32 2.04
CA ASN A 321 -32.65 -14.39 1.78
C ASN A 321 -34.03 -14.00 2.36
N ASP A 322 -34.72 -13.09 1.67
CA ASP A 322 -36.08 -12.66 1.98
C ASP A 322 -37.11 -13.65 1.36
N ASP A 323 -37.01 -14.94 1.70
CA ASP A 323 -37.98 -15.99 1.33
C ASP A 323 -39.29 -15.78 2.09
N SER A 324 -40.00 -14.76 1.66
CA SER A 324 -41.12 -14.16 2.36
C SER A 324 -42.48 -14.61 1.79
N ILE A 325 -42.45 -15.48 0.77
CA ILE A 325 -43.60 -15.99 0.01
C ILE A 325 -43.62 -17.54 -0.01
N GLY A 326 -43.41 -18.20 1.13
CA GLY A 326 -43.41 -19.67 1.17
C GLY A 326 -43.19 -20.29 2.53
N ALA A 327 -42.95 -21.60 2.53
CA ALA A 327 -42.37 -22.29 3.67
C ALA A 327 -40.86 -22.05 3.68
N ALA A 328 -40.44 -21.13 4.55
CA ALA A 328 -39.09 -20.58 4.67
C ALA A 328 -37.98 -21.63 4.52
N ARG A 329 -37.07 -21.41 3.57
CA ARG A 329 -35.94 -22.31 3.29
C ARG A 329 -34.59 -21.60 3.33
N PRO A 330 -33.51 -22.30 3.71
CA PRO A 330 -32.16 -21.83 3.43
C PRO A 330 -31.94 -21.74 1.91
N MET A 331 -31.18 -20.74 1.51
CA MET A 331 -30.71 -20.50 0.13
C MET A 331 -29.19 -20.69 0.12
N THR A 332 -28.66 -21.46 -0.81
CA THR A 332 -27.20 -21.61 -0.97
C THR A 332 -26.74 -20.83 -2.18
N ILE A 333 -25.89 -19.83 -1.96
CA ILE A 333 -25.09 -19.27 -3.05
C ILE A 333 -23.98 -20.28 -3.34
N THR A 334 -24.04 -20.90 -4.51
CA THR A 334 -23.12 -21.95 -4.93
C THR A 334 -21.82 -21.38 -5.50
N GLY A 335 -21.86 -20.16 -6.03
CA GLY A 335 -20.68 -19.46 -6.52
C GLY A 335 -20.98 -18.09 -7.11
N TYR A 336 -19.93 -17.48 -7.65
CA TYR A 336 -20.00 -16.25 -8.41
C TYR A 336 -19.08 -16.32 -9.63
N SER A 337 -19.32 -15.47 -10.62
CA SER A 337 -18.37 -15.20 -11.69
C SER A 337 -18.37 -13.72 -12.07
N VAL A 338 -17.21 -13.25 -12.51
CA VAL A 338 -16.94 -11.93 -13.09
C VAL A 338 -16.08 -12.16 -14.33
N TYR A 339 -16.20 -11.31 -15.34
CA TYR A 339 -15.46 -11.47 -16.59
C TYR A 339 -13.99 -11.03 -16.46
N PHE A 340 -13.70 -10.07 -15.57
CA PHE A 340 -12.36 -9.57 -15.29
C PHE A 340 -11.97 -9.73 -13.80
N PRO A 341 -11.72 -10.97 -13.31
CA PRO A 341 -11.36 -11.24 -11.91
C PRO A 341 -10.04 -10.60 -11.46
N GLN A 342 -9.16 -10.23 -12.40
CA GLN A 342 -7.97 -9.42 -12.12
C GLN A 342 -8.25 -7.92 -11.89
N ILE A 343 -9.51 -7.48 -11.96
CA ILE A 343 -9.96 -6.09 -11.80
C ILE A 343 -11.05 -5.97 -10.73
N PHE A 344 -12.02 -6.88 -10.71
CA PHE A 344 -13.05 -6.94 -9.66
C PHE A 344 -12.95 -8.28 -8.94
N GLN A 345 -12.79 -8.25 -7.62
CA GLN A 345 -12.53 -9.44 -6.79
C GLN A 345 -13.54 -9.53 -5.65
N ILE A 346 -14.21 -10.67 -5.46
CA ILE A 346 -14.94 -10.90 -4.20
C ILE A 346 -13.93 -11.35 -3.15
N VAL A 347 -13.70 -10.48 -2.15
CA VAL A 347 -12.75 -10.69 -1.05
C VAL A 347 -13.43 -11.18 0.24
N SER A 348 -14.76 -11.19 0.29
CA SER A 348 -15.57 -11.84 1.33
C SER A 348 -16.93 -12.24 0.76
N PRO A 349 -17.46 -13.43 1.07
CA PRO A 349 -16.80 -14.53 1.79
C PRO A 349 -15.65 -15.12 0.96
N ALA A 350 -14.64 -15.67 1.63
CA ALA A 350 -13.43 -16.19 0.96
C ALA A 350 -13.67 -17.53 0.23
N THR A 351 -14.76 -18.23 0.53
CA THR A 351 -15.10 -19.55 0.01
C THR A 351 -16.60 -19.65 -0.22
N PHE A 352 -16.99 -20.33 -1.30
CA PHE A 352 -18.35 -20.79 -1.58
C PHE A 352 -18.36 -22.33 -1.65
N PRO A 353 -19.50 -23.01 -1.44
CA PRO A 353 -20.86 -22.47 -1.24
C PRO A 353 -21.04 -21.77 0.11
N VAL A 354 -22.00 -20.84 0.18
CA VAL A 354 -22.45 -20.21 1.43
C VAL A 354 -23.96 -20.29 1.53
N THR A 355 -24.44 -20.96 2.58
CA THR A 355 -25.87 -21.08 2.87
C THR A 355 -26.35 -19.93 3.74
N ILE A 356 -27.27 -19.14 3.20
CA ILE A 356 -27.97 -18.05 3.86
C ILE A 356 -29.29 -18.63 4.44
N PRO A 357 -29.47 -18.69 5.78
CA PRO A 357 -30.73 -19.11 6.37
C PRO A 357 -31.86 -18.15 5.96
N ALA A 358 -33.12 -18.59 6.04
CA ALA A 358 -34.26 -17.71 5.75
C ALA A 358 -34.26 -16.47 6.68
N GLY A 359 -34.43 -15.28 6.11
CA GLY A 359 -34.25 -13.99 6.80
C GLY A 359 -32.80 -13.59 7.05
N GLY A 360 -31.82 -14.43 6.67
CA GLY A 360 -30.40 -14.17 6.81
C GLY A 360 -29.84 -13.22 5.74
N CYS A 361 -28.68 -12.64 6.04
CA CYS A 361 -27.95 -11.75 5.14
C CYS A 361 -26.52 -12.28 4.88
N LEU A 362 -25.99 -12.05 3.69
CA LEU A 362 -24.59 -12.23 3.35
C LEU A 362 -24.01 -10.93 2.80
N ASP A 363 -22.93 -10.45 3.39
CA ASP A 363 -22.18 -9.30 2.90
C ASP A 363 -21.10 -9.75 1.90
N LEU A 364 -21.41 -9.58 0.61
CA LEU A 364 -20.47 -9.78 -0.50
C LEU A 364 -19.58 -8.54 -0.63
N LYS A 365 -18.29 -8.70 -0.33
CA LYS A 365 -17.33 -7.60 -0.36
C LYS A 365 -16.54 -7.64 -1.67
N ILE A 366 -16.78 -6.68 -2.55
CA ILE A 366 -16.21 -6.58 -3.90
C ILE A 366 -15.09 -5.53 -3.88
N ARG A 367 -13.86 -5.94 -4.17
CA ARG A 367 -12.70 -5.05 -4.31
C ARG A 367 -12.46 -4.68 -5.75
N PHE A 368 -12.23 -3.39 -6.01
CA PHE A 368 -11.72 -2.89 -7.29
C PHE A 368 -10.19 -2.76 -7.26
N VAL A 369 -9.50 -3.42 -8.20
CA VAL A 369 -8.04 -3.44 -8.36
C VAL A 369 -7.68 -2.95 -9.77
N SER A 370 -7.39 -1.65 -9.92
CA SER A 370 -6.99 -1.11 -11.22
C SER A 370 -5.52 -1.37 -11.56
N LYS A 371 -5.26 -1.58 -12.87
CA LYS A 371 -3.91 -1.63 -13.46
C LYS A 371 -3.57 -0.46 -14.40
N ASP A 372 -4.56 0.32 -14.88
CA ASP A 372 -4.38 1.47 -15.77
C ASP A 372 -5.10 2.69 -15.16
N THR A 373 -4.42 3.83 -15.04
CA THR A 373 -4.99 5.06 -14.45
C THR A 373 -5.95 5.80 -15.38
N THR A 374 -6.04 5.40 -16.66
CA THR A 374 -6.68 6.20 -17.71
C THR A 374 -8.03 5.66 -18.21
N ARG A 375 -8.50 4.53 -17.70
CA ARG A 375 -9.69 3.82 -18.20
C ARG A 375 -10.80 3.71 -17.16
N THR A 376 -12.04 3.76 -17.65
CA THR A 376 -13.19 3.21 -16.93
C THR A 376 -13.28 1.72 -17.24
N TYR A 377 -13.49 0.91 -16.21
CA TYR A 377 -13.70 -0.52 -16.32
C TYR A 377 -15.17 -0.85 -16.07
N PHE A 378 -15.70 -1.76 -16.88
CA PHE A 378 -17.04 -2.33 -16.73
C PHE A 378 -16.88 -3.85 -16.66
N ASP A 379 -17.68 -4.48 -15.82
CA ASP A 379 -17.75 -5.93 -15.67
C ASP A 379 -19.17 -6.31 -15.21
N THR A 380 -19.45 -7.60 -15.13
CA THR A 380 -20.75 -8.16 -14.78
C THR A 380 -20.57 -9.26 -13.74
N LEU A 381 -20.94 -8.95 -12.50
CA LEU A 381 -21.01 -9.94 -11.43
C LEU A 381 -22.26 -10.81 -11.63
N LYS A 382 -22.03 -12.11 -11.79
CA LYS A 382 -23.05 -13.15 -11.87
C LYS A 382 -23.03 -13.98 -10.59
N ILE A 383 -24.13 -13.99 -9.84
CA ILE A 383 -24.29 -14.83 -8.64
C ILE A 383 -25.13 -16.05 -9.01
N GLN A 384 -24.71 -17.22 -8.52
CA GLN A 384 -25.39 -18.50 -8.72
C GLN A 384 -25.95 -18.98 -7.38
N SER A 385 -27.25 -19.28 -7.33
CA SER A 385 -27.94 -19.86 -6.17
C SER A 385 -28.66 -21.16 -6.53
N ASP A 386 -29.02 -21.95 -5.51
CA ASP A 386 -29.78 -23.21 -5.61
C ASP A 386 -31.30 -23.03 -5.59
N GLU A 387 -31.78 -21.82 -5.86
CA GLU A 387 -33.19 -21.45 -5.74
C GLU A 387 -34.11 -22.19 -6.72
N ARG A 388 -35.37 -22.38 -6.31
CA ARG A 388 -36.41 -23.06 -7.11
C ARG A 388 -36.71 -22.40 -8.46
N CYS A 389 -36.38 -21.11 -8.60
CA CYS A 389 -36.31 -20.43 -9.88
C CYS A 389 -34.81 -20.31 -10.24
N PRO A 390 -34.25 -21.18 -11.10
CA PRO A 390 -32.83 -21.12 -11.46
C PRO A 390 -32.54 -19.83 -12.21
N GLY A 391 -32.02 -18.84 -11.47
CA GLY A 391 -31.69 -17.52 -11.98
C GLY A 391 -30.23 -17.20 -11.70
N VAL A 392 -29.51 -16.75 -12.72
CA VAL A 392 -28.23 -16.06 -12.51
C VAL A 392 -28.57 -14.61 -12.21
N VAL A 393 -28.32 -14.14 -10.98
CA VAL A 393 -28.46 -12.70 -10.68
C VAL A 393 -27.31 -11.97 -11.34
N VAL A 394 -27.65 -11.01 -12.19
CA VAL A 394 -26.70 -10.22 -13.00
C VAL A 394 -26.62 -8.81 -12.43
N VAL A 395 -25.44 -8.40 -11.98
CA VAL A 395 -25.14 -7.06 -11.46
C VAL A 395 -24.04 -6.45 -12.30
N GLU A 396 -24.35 -5.38 -13.03
CA GLU A 396 -23.33 -4.59 -13.73
C GLU A 396 -22.50 -3.80 -12.70
N ILE A 397 -21.18 -3.87 -12.82
CA ILE A 397 -20.23 -3.19 -11.92
C ILE A 397 -19.27 -2.32 -12.72
N LYS A 398 -18.97 -1.14 -12.18
CA LYS A 398 -18.21 -0.08 -12.85
C LYS A 398 -17.14 0.47 -11.92
N GLY A 399 -15.91 0.53 -12.41
CA GLY A 399 -14.77 1.09 -11.69
C GLY A 399 -14.16 2.23 -12.50
N VAL A 400 -14.10 3.43 -11.91
CA VAL A 400 -13.45 4.59 -12.54
C VAL A 400 -12.13 4.84 -11.82
N VAL A 401 -11.06 5.05 -12.59
CA VAL A 401 -9.73 5.31 -12.04
C VAL A 401 -9.43 6.79 -12.19
N GLN A 402 -9.02 7.42 -11.09
CA GLN A 402 -8.61 8.81 -11.10
C GLN A 402 -7.12 8.92 -11.45
N ASP A 403 -6.80 9.86 -12.34
CA ASP A 403 -5.42 10.20 -12.68
C ASP A 403 -4.68 10.76 -11.47
N VAL A 404 -3.56 10.13 -11.11
CA VAL A 404 -2.70 10.55 -9.98
C VAL A 404 -2.08 11.94 -10.20
N ILE A 405 -1.72 12.21 -11.45
CA ILE A 405 -1.19 13.49 -11.93
C ILE A 405 -2.12 13.97 -13.05
N ASP A 406 -2.81 15.08 -12.83
CA ASP A 406 -3.51 15.83 -13.87
C ASP A 406 -2.56 16.84 -14.50
N LEU A 407 -2.84 17.20 -15.77
CA LEU A 407 -2.07 18.16 -16.54
C LEU A 407 -3.00 19.21 -17.16
N PRO A 408 -3.52 20.17 -16.37
CA PRO A 408 -4.43 21.20 -16.90
C PRO A 408 -3.70 22.16 -17.84
N SER A 409 -4.28 22.42 -19.01
CA SER A 409 -3.83 23.45 -19.96
C SER A 409 -4.51 24.81 -19.73
N ASP A 410 -5.73 24.80 -19.21
CA ASP A 410 -6.53 25.97 -18.85
C ASP A 410 -7.63 25.55 -17.83
N LEU A 411 -8.43 26.51 -17.34
CA LEU A 411 -9.50 26.24 -16.36
C LEU A 411 -10.66 25.39 -16.90
N THR A 412 -10.79 25.25 -18.22
CA THR A 412 -11.87 24.51 -18.90
C THR A 412 -11.43 23.12 -19.38
N ARG A 413 -10.12 22.91 -19.55
CA ARG A 413 -9.51 21.67 -20.02
C ARG A 413 -8.65 21.02 -18.92
N PRO A 414 -9.21 20.09 -18.13
CA PRO A 414 -8.46 19.47 -17.02
C PRO A 414 -7.30 18.57 -17.48
N ARG A 415 -7.29 18.12 -18.74
CA ARG A 415 -6.31 17.14 -19.27
C ARG A 415 -5.72 17.54 -20.62
N LEU A 416 -4.43 17.89 -20.61
CA LEU A 416 -3.61 18.06 -21.81
C LEU A 416 -3.21 16.69 -22.39
N ARG A 417 -3.86 16.28 -23.50
CA ARG A 417 -3.54 15.03 -24.22
C ARG A 417 -2.61 15.24 -25.42
N SER A 418 -2.68 16.41 -26.05
CA SER A 418 -1.87 16.75 -27.22
C SER A 418 -1.64 18.25 -27.34
N VAL A 419 -0.54 18.62 -27.99
CA VAL A 419 -0.21 19.99 -28.41
C VAL A 419 0.06 19.99 -29.92
N LYS A 420 -0.59 20.89 -30.64
CA LYS A 420 -0.32 21.15 -32.05
C LYS A 420 0.20 22.58 -32.19
N PHE A 421 1.47 22.69 -32.58
CA PHE A 421 2.13 23.95 -32.86
C PHE A 421 1.85 24.39 -34.31
N PRO A 422 1.91 25.70 -34.60
CA PRO A 422 1.83 26.21 -35.97
C PRO A 422 3.09 25.82 -36.77
N THR A 423 3.08 26.16 -38.06
CA THR A 423 4.29 26.13 -38.89
C THR A 423 5.28 27.17 -38.39
N ILE A 424 6.54 26.78 -38.16
CA ILE A 424 7.61 27.63 -37.63
C ILE A 424 8.86 27.48 -38.49
N CYS A 425 9.59 28.56 -38.72
CA CYS A 425 10.84 28.51 -39.47
C CYS A 425 11.90 27.66 -38.75
N VAL A 426 12.70 26.89 -39.51
CA VAL A 426 13.82 26.12 -38.96
C VAL A 426 14.76 27.04 -38.18
N GLY A 427 15.12 26.64 -36.96
CA GLY A 427 15.94 27.46 -36.05
C GLY A 427 15.20 28.60 -35.34
N GLN A 428 13.88 28.74 -35.51
CA GLN A 428 13.05 29.67 -34.73
C GLN A 428 12.18 28.92 -33.70
N LEU A 429 11.76 29.66 -32.65
CA LEU A 429 11.09 29.10 -31.48
C LEU A 429 9.63 29.57 -31.42
N SER A 430 8.67 28.64 -31.43
CA SER A 430 7.23 28.92 -31.43
C SER A 430 6.77 29.73 -30.23
N ASP A 431 5.55 30.26 -30.29
CA ASP A 431 4.86 30.73 -29.08
C ASP A 431 4.69 29.60 -28.03
N PRO A 432 4.66 29.94 -26.73
CA PRO A 432 4.57 28.97 -25.66
C PRO A 432 3.14 28.47 -25.42
N VAL A 433 2.99 27.14 -25.35
CA VAL A 433 1.75 26.50 -24.91
C VAL A 433 1.84 26.19 -23.43
N ALA A 434 1.01 26.85 -22.63
CA ALA A 434 0.98 26.73 -21.18
C ALA A 434 0.37 25.40 -20.71
N TRP A 435 0.88 24.89 -19.59
CA TRP A 435 0.36 23.73 -18.88
C TRP A 435 0.79 23.74 -17.41
N THR A 436 0.06 23.04 -16.55
CA THR A 436 0.33 22.96 -15.12
C THR A 436 0.37 21.52 -14.62
N TRP A 437 0.86 21.32 -13.41
CA TRP A 437 0.79 20.04 -12.70
C TRP A 437 -0.26 20.10 -11.61
N GLN A 438 -1.02 19.01 -11.43
CA GLN A 438 -1.83 18.82 -10.24
C GLN A 438 -1.67 17.39 -9.70
N ASN A 439 -1.18 17.26 -8.47
CA ASN A 439 -1.22 15.99 -7.75
C ASN A 439 -2.64 15.77 -7.22
N ARG A 440 -3.36 14.81 -7.79
CA ARG A 440 -4.74 14.48 -7.38
C ARG A 440 -4.81 13.42 -6.28
N SER A 441 -3.68 12.82 -5.92
CA SER A 441 -3.62 11.80 -4.86
C SER A 441 -3.52 12.41 -3.46
N SER A 442 -3.84 11.59 -2.47
CA SER A 442 -3.64 11.87 -1.04
C SER A 442 -2.17 11.75 -0.58
N ARG A 443 -1.26 11.29 -1.45
CA ARG A 443 0.16 11.03 -1.14
C ARG A 443 1.08 12.00 -1.87
N LEU A 444 2.34 12.05 -1.47
CA LEU A 444 3.38 12.78 -2.21
C LEU A 444 3.73 12.02 -3.50
N VAL A 445 3.90 12.77 -4.59
CA VAL A 445 4.29 12.25 -5.90
C VAL A 445 5.64 12.83 -6.29
N THR A 446 6.59 11.98 -6.66
CA THR A 446 7.91 12.37 -7.16
C THR A 446 7.88 12.36 -8.68
N VAL A 447 8.16 13.47 -9.35
CA VAL A 447 8.37 13.51 -10.80
C VAL A 447 9.85 13.26 -11.07
N ASP A 448 10.16 12.18 -11.77
CA ASP A 448 11.52 11.68 -11.98
C ASP A 448 12.16 12.26 -13.24
N SER A 449 11.38 12.46 -14.31
CA SER A 449 11.88 13.03 -15.58
C SER A 449 10.76 13.44 -16.52
N ILE A 450 11.09 14.30 -17.48
CA ILE A 450 10.32 14.53 -18.69
C ILE A 450 11.25 14.31 -19.88
N ILE A 451 10.88 13.40 -20.75
CA ILE A 451 11.56 13.12 -22.01
C ILE A 451 10.85 13.96 -23.08
N ILE A 452 11.55 14.95 -23.62
CA ILE A 452 11.08 15.80 -24.72
C ILE A 452 11.67 15.27 -26.03
N PRO A 453 10.86 15.02 -27.07
CA PRO A 453 11.36 14.54 -28.36
C PRO A 453 12.08 15.64 -29.15
N PRO A 454 12.95 15.28 -30.12
CA PRO A 454 13.68 16.25 -30.94
C PRO A 454 12.75 17.22 -31.68
N GLY A 455 13.17 18.48 -31.77
CA GLY A 455 12.36 19.56 -32.35
C GLY A 455 11.38 20.22 -31.38
N PHE A 456 11.31 19.78 -30.12
CA PHE A 456 10.49 20.40 -29.08
C PHE A 456 11.35 20.76 -27.86
N THR A 457 10.86 21.69 -27.03
CA THR A 457 11.48 22.06 -25.75
C THR A 457 10.43 22.37 -24.70
N ASN A 458 10.80 22.33 -23.43
CA ASN A 458 9.96 22.74 -22.30
C ASN A 458 10.67 23.74 -21.37
N THR A 459 9.95 24.23 -20.36
CA THR A 459 10.55 24.92 -19.21
C THR A 459 11.64 24.03 -18.58
N ARG A 460 12.84 24.59 -18.34
CA ARG A 460 13.94 23.85 -17.71
C ARG A 460 13.62 23.54 -16.24
N LEU A 461 13.24 22.30 -15.97
CA LEU A 461 12.95 21.79 -14.63
C LEU A 461 14.16 21.03 -14.04
N ARG A 462 14.29 21.06 -12.72
CA ARG A 462 15.24 20.22 -11.98
C ARG A 462 14.52 18.95 -11.53
N PHE A 463 15.15 17.79 -11.73
CA PHE A 463 14.60 16.50 -11.35
C PHE A 463 15.54 15.75 -10.39
N PRO A 464 15.01 14.88 -9.52
CA PRO A 464 13.58 14.71 -9.24
C PRO A 464 13.00 15.91 -8.47
N PHE A 465 11.70 16.17 -8.59
CA PHE A 465 10.99 17.12 -7.74
C PHE A 465 9.75 16.51 -7.10
N LEU A 466 9.36 17.05 -5.94
CA LEU A 466 8.30 16.51 -5.09
C LEU A 466 7.03 17.35 -5.22
N MET A 467 5.89 16.70 -5.43
CA MET A 467 4.55 17.31 -5.44
C MET A 467 3.75 16.85 -4.21
N PRO A 468 3.51 17.73 -3.21
CA PRO A 468 2.66 17.42 -2.07
C PRO A 468 1.23 17.03 -2.47
N SER A 469 0.53 16.30 -1.61
CA SER A 469 -0.81 15.81 -1.89
C SER A 469 -1.83 16.93 -2.10
N LYS A 470 -2.75 16.73 -3.06
CA LYS A 470 -3.79 17.70 -3.45
C LYS A 470 -3.29 19.10 -3.86
N THR A 471 -1.98 19.29 -4.12
CA THR A 471 -1.41 20.58 -4.57
C THR A 471 -1.28 20.64 -6.10
N GLY A 472 -1.28 21.86 -6.64
CA GLY A 472 -0.87 22.16 -8.01
C GLY A 472 -0.06 23.45 -8.02
N LEU A 473 1.09 23.46 -8.71
CA LEU A 473 2.02 24.58 -8.76
C LEU A 473 2.77 24.64 -10.10
N GLN A 474 3.26 25.85 -10.40
CA GLN A 474 4.06 26.27 -11.56
C GLN A 474 3.44 26.01 -12.94
N THR A 475 3.10 27.10 -13.62
CA THR A 475 2.88 27.12 -15.06
C THR A 475 4.19 26.79 -15.78
N ASN A 476 4.14 25.74 -16.58
CA ASN A 476 5.18 25.30 -17.47
C ASN A 476 4.75 25.57 -18.91
N TYR A 477 5.72 25.54 -19.82
CA TYR A 477 5.47 25.80 -21.23
C TYR A 477 6.09 24.70 -22.08
N PHE A 478 5.38 24.28 -23.12
CA PHE A 478 5.98 23.57 -24.27
C PHE A 478 6.17 24.57 -25.41
N ARG A 479 7.28 24.44 -26.15
CA ARG A 479 7.57 25.21 -27.37
C ARG A 479 8.10 24.27 -28.45
N PHE A 480 7.86 24.62 -29.70
CA PHE A 480 8.37 23.93 -30.88
C PHE A 480 9.57 24.69 -31.45
N PHE A 481 10.63 23.96 -31.77
CA PHE A 481 11.93 24.46 -32.23
C PHE A 481 12.45 23.53 -33.34
N PRO A 482 11.89 23.61 -34.56
CA PRO A 482 12.25 22.71 -35.65
C PRO A 482 13.73 22.85 -36.02
N ASN A 483 14.45 21.73 -36.02
CA ASN A 483 15.85 21.63 -36.44
C ASN A 483 16.03 21.13 -37.89
N ARG A 484 14.93 20.90 -38.60
CA ARG A 484 14.87 20.51 -40.01
C ARG A 484 13.53 20.94 -40.62
N SER A 485 13.45 21.02 -41.94
CA SER A 485 12.17 21.21 -42.64
C SER A 485 11.30 19.93 -42.57
N GLY A 486 9.98 20.10 -42.69
CA GLY A 486 9.00 19.02 -42.72
C GLY A 486 8.23 18.79 -41.42
N LEU A 487 7.48 17.68 -41.36
CA LEU A 487 6.59 17.36 -40.24
C LEU A 487 7.36 16.79 -39.04
N PHE A 488 6.94 17.23 -37.86
CA PHE A 488 7.29 16.66 -36.56
C PHE A 488 6.01 16.12 -35.91
N ASN A 489 6.03 14.86 -35.49
CA ASN A 489 4.95 14.21 -34.78
C ASN A 489 5.56 13.15 -33.86
N ASP A 490 5.51 13.38 -32.55
CA ASP A 490 6.16 12.53 -31.54
C ASP A 490 5.45 12.68 -30.18
N THR A 491 5.99 12.12 -29.10
CA THR A 491 5.36 12.08 -27.78
C THR A 491 6.31 12.56 -26.68
N VAL A 492 5.87 13.57 -25.92
CA VAL A 492 6.48 13.91 -24.63
C VAL A 492 6.11 12.83 -23.61
N ILE A 493 7.12 12.28 -22.92
CA ILE A 493 6.93 11.24 -21.90
C ILE A 493 7.36 11.75 -20.53
N ILE A 494 6.40 11.90 -19.63
CA ILE A 494 6.62 12.20 -18.21
C ILE A 494 6.70 10.89 -17.43
N LYS A 495 7.70 10.76 -16.56
CA LYS A 495 7.83 9.63 -15.61
C LYS A 495 7.76 10.15 -14.17
N ALA A 496 6.97 9.47 -13.34
CA ALA A 496 6.79 9.81 -11.93
C ALA A 496 6.50 8.56 -11.08
N ARG A 497 6.63 8.69 -9.76
CA ARG A 497 6.34 7.63 -8.77
C ARG A 497 5.53 8.19 -7.61
N ILE A 498 4.63 7.38 -7.07
CA ILE A 498 3.94 7.71 -5.81
C ILE A 498 4.82 7.26 -4.65
N GLN A 499 5.01 8.10 -3.64
CA GLN A 499 5.70 7.72 -2.41
C GLN A 499 5.08 6.42 -1.84
N GLY A 500 5.89 5.41 -1.54
CA GLY A 500 5.43 4.12 -1.02
C GLY A 500 4.53 3.32 -1.98
N SER A 501 4.80 3.40 -3.28
CA SER A 501 4.28 2.49 -4.31
C SER A 501 5.45 2.07 -5.23
N SER A 502 5.42 0.83 -5.71
CA SER A 502 6.30 0.35 -6.80
C SER A 502 5.83 0.80 -8.19
N CYS A 503 4.65 1.42 -8.30
CA CYS A 503 4.08 1.85 -9.55
C CYS A 503 4.84 3.05 -10.15
N THR A 504 5.35 2.87 -11.37
CA THR A 504 5.88 3.96 -12.20
C THR A 504 4.76 4.51 -13.08
N ILE A 505 4.39 5.77 -12.86
CA ILE A 505 3.42 6.50 -13.65
C ILE A 505 4.12 7.02 -14.91
N ILE A 506 3.55 6.69 -16.07
CA ILE A 506 4.00 7.20 -17.37
C ILE A 506 2.86 7.99 -18.00
N LYS A 507 3.04 9.32 -18.15
CA LYS A 507 2.11 10.20 -18.87
C LYS A 507 2.68 10.53 -20.24
N LYS A 508 1.84 10.42 -21.27
CA LYS A 508 2.20 10.65 -22.68
C LYS A 508 1.37 11.82 -23.22
N ILE A 509 2.02 12.79 -23.85
CA ILE A 509 1.38 13.93 -24.52
C ILE A 509 1.87 13.93 -25.97
N ALA A 510 0.96 13.82 -26.93
CA ALA A 510 1.34 13.88 -28.35
C ALA A 510 1.69 15.32 -28.74
N VAL A 511 2.84 15.54 -29.38
CA VAL A 511 3.30 16.86 -29.82
C VAL A 511 3.54 16.86 -31.32
N SER A 512 3.05 17.90 -32.00
CA SER A 512 3.14 18.02 -33.46
C SER A 512 3.39 19.45 -33.93
N GLY A 513 4.06 19.62 -35.05
CA GLY A 513 4.39 20.91 -35.66
C GLY A 513 5.03 20.73 -37.03
N THR A 514 5.21 21.83 -37.77
CA THR A 514 5.82 21.82 -39.12
C THR A 514 7.01 22.77 -39.15
N GLY A 515 8.20 22.22 -39.41
CA GLY A 515 9.38 23.03 -39.72
C GLY A 515 9.29 23.53 -41.16
N TYR A 516 9.40 24.84 -41.36
CA TYR A 516 9.46 25.46 -42.68
C TYR A 516 10.84 26.07 -42.92
N GLU A 517 11.36 25.90 -44.13
CA GLU A 517 12.63 26.49 -44.53
C GLU A 517 12.38 27.25 -45.83
N ALA A 518 12.50 28.57 -45.76
CA ALA A 518 12.31 29.43 -46.92
C ALA A 518 13.52 29.28 -47.85
N LYS A 519 13.39 28.44 -48.88
CA LYS A 519 14.32 28.42 -50.01
C LYS A 519 14.15 29.69 -50.83
N VAL A 520 14.81 30.77 -50.41
CA VAL A 520 14.93 31.99 -51.21
C VAL A 520 16.03 31.76 -52.24
N GLU A 521 15.65 31.18 -53.37
CA GLU A 521 16.49 31.16 -54.56
C GLU A 521 16.40 32.54 -55.24
N TRP A 522 17.43 33.36 -55.04
CA TRP A 522 17.58 34.64 -55.75
C TRP A 522 17.89 34.36 -57.21
N LEU A 523 16.89 34.50 -58.08
CA LEU A 523 17.01 34.23 -59.52
C LEU A 523 17.79 35.31 -60.31
N THR A 524 18.33 36.33 -59.66
CA THR A 524 19.08 37.43 -60.31
C THR A 524 20.32 37.83 -59.49
N PRO A 525 21.55 37.75 -60.04
CA PRO A 525 22.75 38.26 -59.38
C PRO A 525 22.92 39.80 -59.53
N LEU A 526 21.99 40.48 -60.21
CA LEU A 526 22.05 41.91 -60.49
C LEU A 526 20.87 42.65 -59.85
N ALA A 527 21.17 43.60 -58.98
CA ALA A 527 20.23 44.66 -58.62
C ALA A 527 20.48 45.84 -59.56
N ASP A 528 19.64 45.97 -60.60
CA ASP A 528 19.67 47.11 -61.51
C ASP A 528 18.93 48.30 -60.87
N PHE A 529 19.65 49.39 -60.63
CA PHE A 529 19.10 50.64 -60.09
C PHE A 529 18.65 51.61 -61.19
N GLY A 530 18.75 51.21 -62.46
CA GLY A 530 18.45 52.04 -63.62
C GLY A 530 19.54 53.08 -63.93
N ASN A 531 19.37 53.77 -65.05
CA ASN A 531 20.30 54.81 -65.49
C ASN A 531 20.08 56.12 -64.71
N VAL A 532 21.07 56.53 -63.93
CA VAL A 532 21.12 57.88 -63.33
C VAL A 532 21.65 58.86 -64.38
N ILE A 533 20.79 59.76 -64.87
CA ILE A 533 21.20 60.82 -65.80
C ILE A 533 21.75 62.00 -64.98
N VAL A 534 23.04 62.29 -65.15
CA VAL A 534 23.68 63.48 -64.59
C VAL A 534 23.91 64.50 -65.70
N GLY A 535 23.40 65.73 -65.54
CA GLY A 535 23.80 66.87 -66.36
C GLY A 535 22.91 67.25 -67.55
N GLN A 536 21.60 67.41 -67.34
CA GLN A 536 20.79 68.31 -68.19
C GLN A 536 19.84 69.17 -67.35
N GLU A 537 20.16 70.46 -67.23
CA GLU A 537 19.16 71.47 -66.90
C GLU A 537 18.23 71.68 -68.09
N LYS A 538 16.92 71.72 -67.82
CA LYS A 538 15.97 72.40 -68.71
C LYS A 538 14.88 73.07 -67.88
N LEU A 539 14.78 74.40 -68.03
CA LEU A 539 13.72 75.19 -67.42
C LEU A 539 12.34 74.79 -67.99
N LEU A 540 11.37 74.73 -67.10
CA LEU A 540 9.98 74.37 -67.35
C LEU A 540 9.22 75.49 -68.07
N PRO A 541 8.29 75.15 -68.98
CA PRO A 541 6.97 75.78 -69.06
C PRO A 541 6.02 75.21 -68.01
#